data_AF-A0A2T5J440-F1
#
_entry.id   AF-A0A2T5J440-F1
#
_cell.length_a   1.000
_cell.length_b   1.000
_cell.length_c   1.000
_cell.angle_alpha   90.00
_cell.angle_beta   90.00
_cell.angle_gamma   90.00
#
_symmetry.space_group_name_H-M   'P 1'
#
loop_
_entity.id
_entity.type
_entity.pdbx_description
1 polymer ?
#
loop_
_entity_poly.entity_id
_entity_poly.type
_entity_poly.pdbx_seq_one_letter_code
_entity_poly.pdbx_strand_id
1 'polypeptide(L)'
;MANRHDVIIWDADIYGAPNGFSEYTYQKAYSLIKQPAEPSKKLLAFARDVEKYSQSNDVPPVVAQYFVGFEDDIKAEGMAAYCFNLPEYNWQHIVKILLQEAIKHGLALFDEQIILVLLPNGTILPENSRKSWLQILNAPKQKNAFPETVAEFYTLIKTRIGALLAEHNFVVDRDELSEYGEEFYINYMRQISSGNHQISFDCRGGDGQFTLMSFFQIVENTMIDIVQLSDFKFPMNAGGGFILISPIFSPLKRADLRFITGKVLKSFY
;
A
#
# COMPACT_ATOMS: atom_id res chain seq x y z
N MET A 1 -4.89 13.17 -4.67
CA MET A 1 -3.44 13.16 -4.95
C MET A 1 -2.93 11.86 -4.37
N ALA A 2 -2.38 10.97 -5.19
CA ALA A 2 -1.83 9.71 -4.70
C ALA A 2 -0.73 10.04 -3.69
N ASN A 3 -0.78 9.43 -2.50
CA ASN A 3 0.32 9.50 -1.54
C ASN A 3 1.51 8.74 -2.14
N ARG A 4 2.33 9.45 -2.91
CA ARG A 4 3.52 8.91 -3.56
C ARG A 4 4.68 9.03 -2.58
N HIS A 5 5.01 7.94 -1.90
CA HIS A 5 6.12 7.88 -0.93
C HIS A 5 7.40 7.47 -1.67
N ASP A 6 8.50 8.20 -1.48
CA ASP A 6 9.77 7.93 -2.16
C ASP A 6 10.87 7.63 -1.14
N VAL A 7 11.57 6.51 -1.34
CA VAL A 7 12.73 6.12 -0.54
C VAL A 7 13.99 6.38 -1.34
N ILE A 8 14.79 7.35 -0.89
CA ILE A 8 16.04 7.74 -1.55
C ILE A 8 17.22 7.12 -0.81
N ILE A 9 18.06 6.37 -1.53
CA ILE A 9 19.16 5.57 -0.96
C ILE A 9 20.47 5.95 -1.64
N TRP A 10 21.53 6.21 -0.87
CA TRP A 10 22.84 6.56 -1.41
C TRP A 10 24.01 6.11 -0.54
N ASP A 11 25.20 6.11 -1.15
CA ASP A 11 26.46 5.84 -0.48
C ASP A 11 27.02 7.11 0.20
N ALA A 12 26.89 7.15 1.52
CA ALA A 12 27.32 8.27 2.33
C ALA A 12 28.85 8.43 2.43
N ASP A 13 29.63 7.39 2.15
CA ASP A 13 31.09 7.50 2.17
C ASP A 13 31.61 8.29 0.95
N ILE A 14 30.81 8.29 -0.13
CA ILE A 14 31.13 9.01 -1.38
C ILE A 14 30.46 10.38 -1.40
N TYR A 15 29.16 10.44 -1.08
CA TYR A 15 28.34 11.65 -1.23
C TYR A 15 28.05 12.37 0.11
N GLY A 16 28.67 11.89 1.18
CA GLY A 16 28.54 12.42 2.53
C GLY A 16 27.25 11.97 3.22
N ALA A 17 27.33 11.80 4.54
CA ALA A 17 26.19 11.41 5.37
C ALA A 17 25.09 12.48 5.42
N PRO A 18 23.84 12.08 5.69
CA PRO A 18 22.79 12.99 6.12
C PRO A 18 23.09 13.52 7.54
N ASN A 19 22.58 14.71 7.87
CA ASN A 19 22.78 15.34 9.19
C ASN A 19 21.50 15.33 10.04
N GLY A 20 20.74 14.24 9.95
CA GLY A 20 19.43 14.08 10.58
C GLY A 20 18.28 14.48 9.66
N PHE A 21 17.07 14.54 10.20
CA PHE A 21 15.88 14.98 9.46
C PHE A 21 15.85 16.50 9.35
N SER A 22 16.45 17.02 8.28
CA SER A 22 16.72 18.44 8.10
C SER A 22 16.59 18.86 6.63
N GLU A 23 16.50 20.16 6.38
CA GLU A 23 16.53 20.74 5.04
C GLU A 23 17.80 20.36 4.26
N TYR A 24 18.95 20.27 4.94
CA TYR A 24 20.19 19.85 4.29
C TYR A 24 20.09 18.41 3.75
N THR A 25 19.57 17.49 4.56
CA THR A 25 19.39 16.10 4.15
C THR A 25 18.38 15.98 3.00
N TYR A 26 17.28 16.72 3.08
CA TYR A 26 16.28 16.80 2.02
C TYR A 26 16.92 17.28 0.70
N GLN A 27 17.57 18.45 0.70
CA GLN A 27 18.21 19.01 -0.49
C GLN A 27 19.31 18.09 -1.04
N LYS A 28 20.10 17.46 -0.15
CA LYS A 28 21.10 16.47 -0.56
C LYS A 28 20.45 15.30 -1.30
N ALA A 29 19.49 14.63 -0.67
CA ALA A 29 18.84 13.45 -1.25
C ALA A 29 18.27 13.75 -2.65
N TYR A 30 17.51 14.85 -2.79
CA TYR A 30 16.90 15.25 -4.06
C TYR A 30 17.91 15.79 -5.10
N SER A 31 19.08 16.24 -4.68
CA SER A 31 20.18 16.58 -5.60
C SER A 31 20.86 15.32 -6.16
N LEU A 32 21.04 14.29 -5.32
CA LEU A 32 21.74 13.06 -5.71
C LEU A 32 20.95 12.20 -6.69
N ILE A 33 19.61 12.17 -6.60
CA ILE A 33 18.76 11.48 -7.59
C ILE A 33 18.78 12.16 -8.97
N LYS A 34 19.41 13.33 -9.09
CA LYS A 34 19.58 14.07 -10.35
C LYS A 34 21.04 14.18 -10.77
N GLN A 35 21.95 13.59 -10.00
CA GLN A 35 23.38 13.65 -10.24
C GLN A 35 23.82 12.37 -10.94
N PRO A 36 24.18 12.41 -12.23
CA PRO A 36 24.67 11.24 -12.94
C PRO A 36 25.95 10.71 -12.28
N ALA A 37 25.96 9.41 -12.00
CA ALA A 37 27.12 8.72 -11.45
C ALA A 37 26.97 7.20 -11.64
N GLU A 38 28.10 6.52 -11.77
CA GLU A 38 28.12 5.07 -11.65
C GLU A 38 27.72 4.64 -10.22
N PRO A 39 26.79 3.67 -10.06
CA PRO A 39 26.41 3.17 -8.74
C PRO A 39 27.63 2.68 -7.95
N SER A 40 27.67 3.01 -6.67
CA SER A 40 28.78 2.57 -5.81
C SER A 40 28.76 1.05 -5.62
N LYS A 41 29.91 0.48 -5.24
CA LYS A 41 29.99 -0.95 -4.89
C LYS A 41 29.02 -1.34 -3.77
N LYS A 42 28.81 -0.44 -2.79
CA LYS A 42 27.85 -0.66 -1.69
C LYS A 42 26.41 -0.64 -2.21
N LEU A 43 26.07 0.33 -3.07
CA LEU A 43 24.74 0.44 -3.64
C LEU A 43 24.40 -0.77 -4.53
N LEU A 44 25.36 -1.28 -5.32
CA LEU A 44 25.19 -2.50 -6.10
C LEU A 44 25.07 -3.77 -5.24
N ALA A 45 25.86 -3.87 -4.16
CA ALA A 45 25.75 -4.99 -3.22
C ALA A 45 24.41 -5.00 -2.50
N PHE A 46 23.92 -3.83 -2.10
CA PHE A 46 22.57 -3.62 -1.60
C PHE A 46 21.51 -4.08 -2.60
N ALA A 47 21.61 -3.63 -3.86
CA ALA A 47 20.65 -3.97 -4.89
C ALA A 47 20.52 -5.48 -5.09
N ARG A 48 21.65 -6.18 -5.16
CA ARG A 48 21.72 -7.65 -5.26
C ARG A 48 21.07 -8.37 -4.10
N ASP A 49 21.23 -7.85 -2.89
CA ASP A 49 20.65 -8.47 -1.71
C ASP A 49 19.14 -8.20 -1.60
N VAL A 50 18.68 -7.01 -1.99
CA VAL A 50 17.25 -6.70 -2.12
C VAL A 50 16.58 -7.57 -3.18
N GLU A 51 17.21 -7.75 -4.35
CA GLU A 51 16.65 -8.54 -5.43
C GLU A 51 16.40 -10.01 -5.05
N LYS A 52 17.19 -10.58 -4.13
CA LYS A 52 16.97 -11.95 -3.62
C LYS A 52 15.61 -12.14 -2.94
N TYR A 53 15.00 -11.06 -2.42
CA TYR A 53 13.66 -11.14 -1.81
C TYR A 53 12.57 -11.39 -2.85
N SER A 54 12.81 -11.16 -4.14
CA SER A 54 11.87 -11.51 -5.22
C SER A 54 11.61 -13.01 -5.34
N GLN A 55 12.53 -13.84 -4.85
CA GLN A 55 12.46 -15.31 -4.89
C GLN A 55 12.25 -15.93 -3.49
N SER A 56 12.04 -15.10 -2.46
CA SER A 56 11.92 -15.56 -1.09
C SER A 56 10.51 -16.04 -0.77
N ASN A 57 10.38 -17.25 -0.21
CA ASN A 57 9.11 -17.77 0.30
C ASN A 57 8.62 -17.04 1.57
N ASP A 58 9.49 -16.26 2.22
CA ASP A 58 9.15 -15.48 3.42
C ASP A 58 8.51 -14.13 3.11
N VAL A 59 8.45 -13.75 1.82
CA VAL A 59 7.89 -12.49 1.34
C VAL A 59 6.61 -12.76 0.54
N PRO A 60 5.49 -12.07 0.82
CA PRO A 60 4.29 -12.21 0.01
C PRO A 60 4.56 -11.91 -1.48
N PRO A 61 3.96 -12.65 -2.44
CA PRO A 61 4.18 -12.43 -3.87
C PRO A 61 3.96 -10.98 -4.32
N VAL A 62 2.92 -10.32 -3.79
CA VAL A 62 2.63 -8.89 -3.99
C VAL A 62 3.78 -7.96 -3.59
N VAL A 63 4.57 -8.32 -2.58
CA VAL A 63 5.76 -7.57 -2.18
C VAL A 63 6.97 -7.98 -3.03
N ALA A 64 7.13 -9.28 -3.28
CA ALA A 64 8.27 -9.84 -3.98
C ALA A 64 8.45 -9.29 -5.41
N GLN A 65 7.34 -9.05 -6.12
CA GLN A 65 7.37 -8.48 -7.48
C GLN A 65 8.09 -7.13 -7.58
N TYR A 66 8.09 -6.33 -6.50
CA TYR A 66 8.75 -5.02 -6.47
C TYR A 66 10.28 -5.09 -6.46
N PHE A 67 10.84 -6.28 -6.27
CA PHE A 67 12.28 -6.50 -6.22
C PHE A 67 12.82 -7.26 -7.44
N VAL A 68 11.97 -7.60 -8.41
CA VAL A 68 12.41 -8.25 -9.66
C VAL A 68 13.22 -7.27 -10.49
N GLY A 69 14.45 -7.62 -10.86
CA GLY A 69 15.32 -6.76 -11.68
C GLY A 69 15.88 -5.54 -10.96
N PHE A 70 15.81 -5.51 -9.63
CA PHE A 70 16.18 -4.34 -8.83
C PHE A 70 17.64 -3.90 -9.02
N GLU A 71 18.60 -4.82 -9.19
CA GLU A 71 19.99 -4.44 -9.50
C GLU A 71 20.10 -3.73 -10.85
N ASP A 72 19.37 -4.21 -11.84
CA ASP A 72 19.42 -3.66 -13.20
C ASP A 72 18.75 -2.29 -13.28
N ASP A 73 17.67 -2.07 -12.51
CA ASP A 73 17.04 -0.75 -12.37
C ASP A 73 18.02 0.29 -11.79
N ILE A 74 18.77 -0.07 -10.73
CA ILE A 74 19.77 0.84 -10.14
C ILE A 74 20.88 1.18 -11.15
N LYS A 75 21.33 0.19 -11.93
CA LYS A 75 22.34 0.43 -12.99
C LYS A 75 21.80 1.31 -14.10
N ALA A 76 20.56 1.07 -14.53
CA ALA A 76 19.93 1.80 -15.61
C ALA A 76 19.65 3.27 -15.24
N GLU A 77 19.29 3.53 -13.98
CA GLU A 77 19.08 4.89 -13.48
C GLU A 77 20.37 5.73 -13.59
N GLY A 78 21.53 5.14 -13.25
CA GLY A 78 22.84 5.78 -13.44
C GLY A 78 23.04 7.07 -12.64
N MET A 79 22.48 7.14 -11.43
CA MET A 79 22.50 8.31 -10.55
C MET A 79 23.26 8.03 -9.23
N ALA A 80 23.70 9.10 -8.58
CA ALA A 80 24.42 9.06 -7.30
C ALA A 80 23.57 8.54 -6.13
N ALA A 81 22.25 8.62 -6.24
CA ALA A 81 21.28 8.00 -5.35
C ALA A 81 20.20 7.29 -6.17
N TYR A 82 19.67 6.20 -5.62
CA TYR A 82 18.52 5.51 -6.18
C TYR A 82 17.24 5.96 -5.49
N CYS A 83 16.19 6.25 -6.27
CA CYS A 83 14.88 6.68 -5.78
C CYS A 83 13.86 5.56 -6.01
N PHE A 84 13.48 4.87 -4.94
CA PHE A 84 12.47 3.83 -5.01
C PHE A 84 11.08 4.42 -4.74
N ASN A 85 10.19 4.35 -5.73
CA ASN A 85 8.80 4.78 -5.58
C ASN A 85 8.01 3.68 -4.85
N LEU A 86 7.54 3.96 -3.64
CA LEU A 86 6.73 3.01 -2.88
C LEU A 86 5.30 2.94 -3.43
N PRO A 87 4.68 1.75 -3.40
CA PRO A 87 3.26 1.59 -3.67
C PRO A 87 2.37 2.16 -2.56
N GLU A 88 1.08 2.31 -2.85
CA GLU A 88 0.09 2.76 -1.87
C GLU A 88 -0.12 1.75 -0.73
N TYR A 89 -0.05 0.46 -1.05
CA TYR A 89 -0.23 -0.67 -0.13
C TYR A 89 1.04 -1.52 -0.05
N ASN A 90 1.22 -2.27 1.04
CA ASN A 90 2.40 -3.11 1.29
C ASN A 90 3.73 -2.35 1.45
N TRP A 91 3.69 -1.01 1.50
CA TRP A 91 4.88 -0.17 1.59
C TRP A 91 5.65 -0.39 2.90
N GLN A 92 5.00 -0.80 3.99
CA GLN A 92 5.70 -1.02 5.27
C GLN A 92 6.60 -2.25 5.18
N HIS A 93 6.12 -3.33 4.55
CA HIS A 93 6.96 -4.50 4.28
C HIS A 93 8.13 -4.17 3.36
N ILE A 94 7.90 -3.36 2.32
CA ILE A 94 8.97 -2.95 1.40
C ILE A 94 10.01 -2.11 2.12
N VAL A 95 9.60 -1.07 2.85
CA VAL A 95 10.52 -0.21 3.62
C VAL A 95 11.29 -1.01 4.65
N LYS A 96 10.67 -1.99 5.30
CA LYS A 96 11.36 -2.89 6.24
C LYS A 96 12.54 -3.62 5.58
N ILE A 97 12.34 -4.19 4.39
CA ILE A 97 13.39 -4.89 3.63
C ILE A 97 14.48 -3.91 3.21
N LEU A 98 14.11 -2.77 2.60
CA LEU A 98 15.06 -1.73 2.17
C LEU A 98 15.90 -1.22 3.34
N LEU A 99 15.27 -0.98 4.50
CA LEU A 99 15.94 -0.50 5.70
C LEU A 99 16.92 -1.54 6.26
N GLN A 100 16.54 -2.82 6.30
CA GLN A 100 17.40 -3.92 6.77
C GLN A 100 18.65 -4.06 5.91
N GLU A 101 18.50 -4.09 4.58
CA GLU A 101 19.64 -4.21 3.67
C GLU A 101 20.48 -2.92 3.66
N ALA A 102 19.87 -1.73 3.74
CA ALA A 102 20.62 -0.48 3.82
C ALA A 102 21.49 -0.40 5.08
N ILE A 103 20.99 -0.88 6.24
CA ILE A 103 21.78 -1.01 7.47
C ILE A 103 22.98 -1.94 7.26
N LYS A 104 22.76 -3.11 6.66
CA LYS A 104 23.79 -4.12 6.40
C LYS A 104 24.93 -3.59 5.54
N HIS A 105 24.61 -2.78 4.53
CA HIS A 105 25.58 -2.21 3.59
C HIS A 105 26.14 -0.85 4.01
N GLY A 106 25.67 -0.30 5.14
CA GLY A 106 26.08 1.01 5.64
C GLY A 106 25.74 2.15 4.68
N LEU A 107 24.54 2.10 4.10
CA LEU A 107 24.01 3.14 3.21
C LEU A 107 23.21 4.18 4.01
N ALA A 108 23.03 5.36 3.41
CA ALA A 108 22.07 6.33 3.89
C ALA A 108 20.72 6.14 3.17
N LEU A 109 19.63 6.38 3.88
CA LEU A 109 18.26 6.29 3.38
C LEU A 109 17.47 7.49 3.87
N PHE A 110 16.65 8.07 3.00
CA PHE A 110 15.77 9.19 3.33
C PHE A 110 14.37 8.97 2.75
N ASP A 111 13.35 9.20 3.57
CA ASP A 111 11.97 9.36 3.12
C ASP A 111 11.33 10.50 3.93
N GLU A 112 10.86 11.52 3.22
CA GLU A 112 10.24 12.70 3.80
C GLU A 112 8.87 12.38 4.42
N GLN A 113 8.05 11.58 3.74
CA GLN A 113 6.63 11.42 4.07
C GLN A 113 6.45 10.56 5.32
N ILE A 114 7.30 9.56 5.51
CA ILE A 114 7.30 8.71 6.72
C ILE A 114 8.30 9.16 7.78
N ILE A 115 8.94 10.32 7.59
CA ILE A 115 9.89 10.95 8.50
C ILE A 115 11.00 9.97 8.91
N LEU A 116 11.76 9.53 7.91
CA LEU A 116 12.79 8.50 8.06
C LEU A 116 14.13 8.99 7.49
N VAL A 117 15.15 8.98 8.34
CA VAL A 117 16.56 9.11 7.94
C VAL A 117 17.33 7.94 8.53
N LEU A 118 18.02 7.17 7.70
CA LEU A 118 19.02 6.21 8.12
C LEU A 118 20.41 6.82 7.95
N LEU A 119 21.19 6.79 9.04
CA LEU A 119 22.61 7.06 8.99
C LEU A 119 23.39 5.79 8.62
N PRO A 120 24.59 5.91 8.01
CA PRO A 120 25.42 4.76 7.61
C PRO A 120 25.83 3.82 8.76
N ASN A 121 25.80 4.32 10.00
CA ASN A 121 26.06 3.52 11.19
C ASN A 121 24.84 2.74 11.70
N GLY A 122 23.73 2.72 10.95
CA GLY A 122 22.48 2.07 11.32
C GLY A 122 21.55 2.89 12.21
N THR A 123 21.92 4.13 12.56
CA THR A 123 21.08 5.00 13.38
C THR A 123 19.90 5.55 12.58
N ILE A 124 18.69 5.33 13.09
CA ILE A 124 17.47 5.90 12.52
C ILE A 124 17.15 7.22 13.24
N LEU A 125 16.84 8.25 12.46
CA LEU A 125 16.46 9.58 12.90
C LEU A 125 15.14 10.02 12.24
N PRO A 126 14.40 10.94 12.87
CA PRO A 126 14.60 11.45 14.22
C PRO A 126 14.22 10.43 15.32
N GLU A 127 14.65 10.63 16.56
CA GLU A 127 14.48 9.66 17.67
C GLU A 127 13.01 9.28 17.92
N ASN A 128 12.08 10.21 17.67
CA ASN A 128 10.64 9.96 17.78
C ASN A 128 10.13 8.97 16.72
N SER A 129 10.70 8.93 15.50
CA SER A 129 10.33 7.93 14.49
C SER A 129 11.08 6.61 14.69
N ARG A 130 12.30 6.66 15.25
CA ARG A 130 13.14 5.49 15.55
C ARG A 130 12.40 4.42 16.34
N LYS A 131 11.65 4.79 17.40
CA LYS A 131 10.92 3.82 18.22
C LYS A 131 9.88 3.04 17.41
N SER A 132 9.13 3.73 16.56
CA SER A 132 8.12 3.11 15.69
C SER A 132 8.77 2.19 14.65
N TRP A 133 9.86 2.64 14.03
CA TRP A 133 10.59 1.83 13.04
C TRP A 133 11.25 0.61 13.66
N LEU A 134 11.86 0.73 14.84
CA LEU A 134 12.39 -0.42 15.58
C LEU A 134 11.29 -1.41 15.97
N GLN A 135 10.07 -0.93 16.28
CA GLN A 135 8.94 -1.83 16.51
C GLN A 135 8.54 -2.59 15.25
N ILE A 136 8.50 -1.94 14.09
CA ILE A 136 8.19 -2.58 12.79
C ILE A 136 9.26 -3.60 12.41
N LEU A 137 10.54 -3.23 12.55
CA LEU A 137 11.68 -4.10 12.27
C LEU A 137 11.67 -5.36 13.15
N ASN A 138 11.33 -5.21 14.43
CA ASN A 138 11.36 -6.28 15.43
C ASN A 138 9.99 -6.94 15.69
N ALA A 139 8.94 -6.56 14.96
CA ALA A 139 7.61 -7.11 15.17
C ALA A 139 7.62 -8.63 14.94
N PRO A 140 7.24 -9.45 15.93
CA PRO A 140 7.12 -10.89 15.73
C PRO A 140 5.99 -11.20 14.76
N LYS A 141 6.18 -12.20 13.88
CA LYS A 141 5.10 -12.77 13.05
C LYS A 141 3.98 -13.23 13.99
N GLN A 142 2.84 -12.54 14.02
CA GLN A 142 1.77 -12.86 14.97
C GLN A 142 0.98 -14.08 14.48
N LYS A 143 1.20 -15.22 15.14
CA LYS A 143 0.67 -16.54 14.73
C LYS A 143 -0.87 -16.70 14.76
N ASN A 144 -1.62 -15.70 15.24
CA ASN A 144 -3.08 -15.72 15.39
C ASN A 144 -3.72 -14.34 15.12
N ALA A 145 -3.04 -13.44 14.41
CA ALA A 145 -3.54 -12.10 14.15
C ALA A 145 -4.57 -12.07 13.02
N PHE A 146 -5.37 -11.01 13.02
CA PHE A 146 -6.14 -10.55 11.87
C PHE A 146 -5.33 -10.67 10.56
N PRO A 147 -5.96 -10.94 9.40
CA PRO A 147 -5.25 -11.16 8.14
C PRO A 147 -4.16 -10.13 7.86
N GLU A 148 -3.01 -10.58 7.37
CA GLU A 148 -1.90 -9.69 6.99
C GLU A 148 -1.95 -9.37 5.48
N THR A 149 -2.44 -10.32 4.68
CA THR A 149 -2.57 -10.17 3.22
C THR A 149 -4.03 -10.04 2.77
N VAL A 150 -4.25 -9.43 1.60
CA VAL A 150 -5.59 -9.32 1.01
C VAL A 150 -6.14 -10.70 0.64
N ALA A 151 -5.31 -11.65 0.24
CA ALA A 151 -5.76 -13.03 -0.03
C ALA A 151 -6.30 -13.74 1.23
N GLU A 152 -5.65 -13.55 2.38
CA GLU A 152 -6.14 -14.05 3.67
C GLU A 152 -7.45 -13.34 4.06
N PHE A 153 -7.53 -12.02 3.88
CA PHE A 153 -8.72 -11.24 4.20
C PHE A 153 -9.90 -11.58 3.27
N TYR A 154 -9.64 -11.79 1.98
CA TYR A 154 -10.58 -12.29 0.99
C TYR A 154 -11.19 -13.62 1.43
N THR A 155 -10.34 -14.57 1.84
CA THR A 155 -10.80 -15.89 2.32
C THR A 155 -11.69 -15.76 3.55
N LEU A 156 -11.30 -14.89 4.50
CA LEU A 156 -12.09 -14.60 5.70
C LEU A 156 -13.45 -13.99 5.36
N ILE A 157 -13.48 -12.97 4.49
CA ILE A 157 -14.69 -12.26 4.07
C ILE A 157 -15.62 -13.20 3.31
N LYS A 158 -15.10 -13.90 2.30
CA LYS A 158 -15.88 -14.85 1.49
C LYS A 158 -16.52 -15.93 2.35
N THR A 159 -15.78 -16.45 3.34
CA THR A 159 -16.30 -17.49 4.25
C THR A 159 -17.41 -16.94 5.15
N ARG A 160 -17.18 -15.80 5.82
CA ARG A 160 -18.13 -15.28 6.82
C ARG A 160 -19.34 -14.60 6.19
N ILE A 161 -19.10 -13.69 5.24
CA ILE A 161 -20.15 -12.94 4.58
C ILE A 161 -20.93 -13.83 3.60
N GLY A 162 -20.23 -14.70 2.86
CA GLY A 162 -20.88 -15.62 1.94
C GLY A 162 -21.89 -16.54 2.63
N ALA A 163 -21.56 -17.05 3.83
CA ALA A 163 -22.49 -17.84 4.63
C ALA A 163 -23.73 -17.02 5.04
N LEU A 164 -23.54 -15.80 5.54
CA LEU A 164 -24.63 -14.93 5.97
C LEU A 164 -25.55 -14.50 4.81
N LEU A 165 -24.98 -14.21 3.64
CA LEU A 165 -25.75 -13.79 2.47
C LEU A 165 -26.53 -14.96 1.85
N ALA A 166 -25.99 -16.18 1.91
CA ALA A 166 -26.68 -17.38 1.46
C ALA A 166 -27.98 -17.63 2.24
N GLU A 167 -28.01 -17.35 3.56
CA GLU A 167 -29.24 -17.43 4.39
C GLU A 167 -30.36 -16.51 3.89
N HIS A 168 -30.01 -15.48 3.12
CA HIS A 168 -30.94 -14.49 2.56
C HIS A 168 -31.15 -14.61 1.05
N ASN A 169 -30.83 -15.78 0.47
CA ASN A 169 -30.99 -16.12 -0.95
C ASN A 169 -30.13 -15.29 -1.92
N PHE A 170 -29.02 -14.74 -1.44
CA PHE A 170 -28.01 -14.16 -2.33
C PHE A 170 -27.09 -15.27 -2.84
N VAL A 171 -26.75 -15.21 -4.13
CA VAL A 171 -25.80 -16.10 -4.79
C VAL A 171 -24.62 -15.29 -5.31
N VAL A 172 -23.45 -15.92 -5.43
CA VAL A 172 -22.27 -15.28 -6.01
C VAL A 172 -22.51 -15.06 -7.50
N ASP A 173 -22.39 -13.81 -7.93
CA ASP A 173 -22.51 -13.37 -9.33
C ASP A 173 -21.12 -13.12 -9.94
N ARG A 174 -20.21 -12.50 -9.16
CA ARG A 174 -18.82 -12.28 -9.54
C ARG A 174 -17.91 -12.51 -8.34
N ASP A 175 -16.74 -13.08 -8.58
CA ASP A 175 -15.77 -13.41 -7.54
C ASP A 175 -14.36 -13.39 -8.13
N GLU A 176 -13.64 -12.31 -7.86
CA GLU A 176 -12.37 -11.99 -8.48
C GLU A 176 -11.36 -11.66 -7.38
N LEU A 177 -10.22 -12.35 -7.40
CA LEU A 177 -9.01 -11.99 -6.65
C LEU A 177 -7.93 -11.70 -7.69
N SER A 178 -7.31 -10.53 -7.59
CA SER A 178 -6.19 -10.14 -8.47
C SER A 178 -5.05 -11.18 -8.43
N GLU A 179 -4.28 -11.29 -9.52
CA GLU A 179 -3.22 -12.30 -9.68
C GLU A 179 -2.21 -12.31 -8.52
N TYR A 180 -1.83 -11.12 -8.05
CA TYR A 180 -0.88 -10.97 -6.95
C TYR A 180 -1.56 -10.87 -5.58
N GLY A 181 -2.90 -10.89 -5.53
CA GLY A 181 -3.66 -10.75 -4.29
C GLY A 181 -3.51 -9.36 -3.67
N GLU A 182 -3.56 -8.30 -4.49
CA GLU A 182 -3.56 -6.89 -4.09
C GLU A 182 -4.96 -6.34 -3.83
N GLU A 183 -5.92 -6.83 -4.60
CA GLU A 183 -7.31 -6.47 -4.50
C GLU A 183 -8.22 -7.66 -4.79
N PHE A 184 -9.45 -7.57 -4.28
CA PHE A 184 -10.52 -8.50 -4.63
C PHE A 184 -11.84 -7.76 -4.84
N TYR A 185 -12.70 -8.37 -5.65
CA TYR A 185 -14.08 -7.97 -5.83
C TYR A 185 -15.00 -9.18 -5.72
N ILE A 186 -16.00 -9.11 -4.83
CA ILE A 186 -17.04 -10.14 -4.72
C ILE A 186 -18.40 -9.46 -4.88
N ASN A 187 -19.21 -9.92 -5.83
CA ASN A 187 -20.60 -9.51 -6.00
C ASN A 187 -21.54 -10.66 -5.66
N TYR A 188 -22.53 -10.35 -4.84
CA TYR A 188 -23.63 -11.23 -4.51
C TYR A 188 -24.92 -10.64 -5.04
N MET A 189 -25.71 -11.47 -5.74
CA MET A 189 -26.97 -11.07 -6.34
C MET A 189 -28.11 -11.90 -5.78
N ARG A 190 -29.25 -11.24 -5.55
CA ARG A 190 -30.53 -11.89 -5.26
C ARG A 190 -31.57 -11.39 -6.23
N GLN A 191 -32.16 -12.31 -6.98
CA GLN A 191 -33.27 -12.00 -7.87
C GLN A 191 -34.56 -11.80 -7.09
N ILE A 192 -35.32 -10.77 -7.46
CA ILE A 192 -36.66 -10.47 -6.94
C ILE A 192 -37.65 -10.33 -8.10
N SER A 193 -38.95 -10.26 -7.81
CA SER A 193 -39.98 -10.19 -8.85
C SER A 193 -39.86 -8.97 -9.76
N SER A 194 -39.32 -7.87 -9.25
CA SER A 194 -39.26 -6.58 -9.93
C SER A 194 -37.85 -6.21 -10.44
N GLY A 195 -36.87 -7.10 -10.28
CA GLY A 195 -35.48 -6.87 -10.68
C GLY A 195 -34.49 -7.67 -9.82
N ASN A 196 -33.38 -7.06 -9.44
CA ASN A 196 -32.31 -7.72 -8.66
C ASN A 196 -31.78 -6.81 -7.55
N HIS A 197 -31.46 -7.40 -6.40
CA HIS A 197 -30.64 -6.76 -5.37
C HIS A 197 -29.19 -7.24 -5.50
N GLN A 198 -28.23 -6.34 -5.35
CA GLN A 198 -26.81 -6.66 -5.38
C GLN A 198 -26.13 -6.10 -4.14
N ILE A 199 -25.23 -6.90 -3.58
CA ILE A 199 -24.32 -6.52 -2.51
C ILE A 199 -22.91 -6.87 -2.97
N SER A 200 -22.05 -5.87 -3.11
CA SER A 200 -20.69 -6.08 -3.59
C SER A 200 -19.65 -5.59 -2.59
N PHE A 201 -18.50 -6.24 -2.60
CA PHE A 201 -17.36 -5.93 -1.75
C PHE A 201 -16.14 -5.76 -2.64
N ASP A 202 -15.54 -4.57 -2.62
CA ASP A 202 -14.24 -4.27 -3.23
C ASP A 202 -13.26 -4.02 -2.10
N CYS A 203 -12.11 -4.68 -2.14
CA CYS A 203 -11.09 -4.50 -1.13
C CYS A 203 -9.73 -4.29 -1.75
N ARG A 204 -9.00 -3.31 -1.20
CA ARG A 204 -7.57 -3.11 -1.42
C ARG A 204 -6.85 -3.08 -0.09
N GLY A 205 -5.57 -3.43 -0.07
CA GLY A 205 -4.81 -3.39 1.18
C GLY A 205 -3.51 -4.16 1.18
N GLY A 206 -2.99 -4.35 2.39
CA GLY A 206 -1.71 -4.97 2.66
C GLY A 206 -1.25 -4.64 4.07
N ASP A 207 -0.26 -5.39 4.59
CA ASP A 207 0.33 -5.14 5.91
C ASP A 207 -0.71 -5.10 7.05
N GLY A 208 -1.77 -5.90 6.95
CA GLY A 208 -2.87 -5.93 7.91
C GLY A 208 -3.75 -4.67 7.92
N GLN A 209 -3.66 -3.83 6.90
CA GLN A 209 -4.53 -2.67 6.67
C GLN A 209 -5.35 -2.87 5.40
N PHE A 210 -6.67 -2.84 5.52
CA PHE A 210 -7.58 -3.09 4.41
C PHE A 210 -8.63 -1.98 4.29
N THR A 211 -8.81 -1.49 3.07
CA THR A 211 -9.91 -0.61 2.68
C THR A 211 -10.96 -1.49 2.02
N LEU A 212 -12.07 -1.74 2.72
CA LEU A 212 -13.18 -2.52 2.20
C LEU A 212 -14.34 -1.59 1.85
N MET A 213 -14.63 -1.44 0.57
CA MET A 213 -15.81 -0.75 0.08
C MET A 213 -16.96 -1.75 -0.06
N SER A 214 -18.08 -1.43 0.57
CA SER A 214 -19.33 -2.19 0.45
C SER A 214 -20.32 -1.39 -0.38
N PHE A 215 -20.90 -2.05 -1.38
CA PHE A 215 -21.86 -1.48 -2.31
C PHE A 215 -23.19 -2.19 -2.14
N PHE A 216 -24.26 -1.41 -2.03
CA PHE A 216 -25.62 -1.93 -2.04
C PHE A 216 -26.35 -1.31 -3.22
N GLN A 217 -26.84 -2.16 -4.10
CA GLN A 217 -27.55 -1.74 -5.30
C GLN A 217 -28.89 -2.44 -5.39
N ILE A 218 -29.93 -1.65 -5.67
CA ILE A 218 -31.26 -2.14 -5.99
C ILE A 218 -31.50 -1.84 -7.46
N VAL A 219 -31.60 -2.88 -8.27
CA VAL A 219 -31.91 -2.79 -9.70
C VAL A 219 -33.38 -3.12 -9.90
N GLU A 220 -34.18 -2.14 -10.31
CA GLU A 220 -35.62 -2.32 -10.56
C GLU A 220 -35.92 -2.14 -12.04
N ASN A 221 -36.67 -3.07 -12.62
CA ASN A 221 -37.04 -3.06 -14.04
C ASN A 221 -37.80 -1.78 -14.40
N THR A 222 -38.72 -1.33 -13.54
CA THR A 222 -39.47 -0.08 -13.77
C THR A 222 -38.57 1.15 -13.81
N MET A 223 -37.48 1.18 -13.03
CA MET A 223 -36.52 2.29 -13.10
C MET A 223 -35.73 2.26 -14.40
N ILE A 224 -35.39 1.07 -14.90
CA ILE A 224 -34.76 0.90 -16.22
C ILE A 224 -35.71 1.40 -17.32
N ASP A 225 -36.97 1.00 -17.29
CA ASP A 225 -37.98 1.39 -18.29
C ASP A 225 -38.16 2.92 -18.35
N ILE A 226 -38.24 3.59 -17.20
CA ILE A 226 -38.36 5.07 -17.12
C ILE A 226 -37.15 5.75 -17.77
N VAL A 227 -35.93 5.28 -17.49
CA VAL A 227 -34.72 5.87 -18.05
C VAL A 227 -34.64 5.63 -19.56
N GLN A 228 -35.02 4.44 -20.04
CA GLN A 228 -35.06 4.13 -21.48
C GLN A 228 -36.06 5.00 -22.25
N LEU A 229 -37.15 5.41 -21.61
CA LEU A 229 -38.14 6.33 -22.19
C LEU A 229 -37.75 7.81 -22.06
N SER A 230 -36.67 8.13 -21.37
CA SER A 230 -36.20 9.51 -21.16
C SER A 230 -35.16 9.91 -22.21
N ASP A 231 -34.97 11.21 -22.43
CA ASP A 231 -33.89 11.76 -23.28
C ASP A 231 -32.48 11.63 -22.64
N PHE A 232 -32.36 10.93 -21.51
CA PHE A 232 -31.14 10.84 -20.73
C PHE A 232 -30.11 9.93 -21.42
N LYS A 233 -29.06 10.53 -22.00
CA LYS A 233 -28.05 9.84 -22.83
C LYS A 233 -26.88 9.20 -22.06
N PHE A 234 -27.09 8.78 -20.81
CA PHE A 234 -26.05 8.08 -20.06
C PHE A 234 -26.21 6.57 -20.25
N PRO A 235 -25.16 5.81 -20.59
CA PRO A 235 -25.24 4.36 -20.67
C PRO A 235 -25.39 3.78 -19.26
N MET A 236 -26.62 3.67 -18.77
CA MET A 236 -26.94 2.95 -17.55
C MET A 236 -27.34 1.51 -17.91
N ASN A 237 -26.40 0.57 -17.72
CA ASN A 237 -26.70 -0.86 -17.85
C ASN A 237 -27.44 -1.43 -16.61
N ALA A 238 -27.70 -0.60 -15.59
CA ALA A 238 -28.46 -0.95 -14.41
C ALA A 238 -29.16 0.29 -13.85
N GLY A 239 -30.49 0.38 -13.98
CA GLY A 239 -31.30 1.42 -13.32
C GLY A 239 -31.48 1.08 -11.85
N GLY A 240 -31.30 2.04 -10.94
CA GLY A 240 -31.34 1.73 -9.51
C GLY A 240 -30.81 2.80 -8.56
N GLY A 241 -31.07 2.62 -7.26
CA GLY A 241 -30.44 3.38 -6.18
C GLY A 241 -29.15 2.72 -5.71
N PHE A 242 -28.15 3.54 -5.36
CA PHE A 242 -26.82 3.10 -4.93
C PHE A 242 -26.48 3.68 -3.57
N ILE A 243 -26.03 2.83 -2.63
CA ILE A 243 -25.50 3.25 -1.33
C ILE A 243 -24.06 2.76 -1.22
N LEU A 244 -23.15 3.71 -0.97
CA LEU A 244 -21.74 3.45 -0.72
C LEU A 244 -21.44 3.51 0.78
N ILE A 245 -20.83 2.46 1.32
CA ILE A 245 -20.30 2.44 2.68
C ILE A 245 -18.82 2.03 2.59
N SER A 246 -17.91 2.93 2.99
CA SER A 246 -16.45 2.72 2.91
C SER A 246 -15.79 2.82 4.30
N PRO A 247 -15.75 1.72 5.06
CA PRO A 247 -14.95 1.60 6.27
C PRO A 247 -13.49 1.21 5.98
N ILE A 248 -12.58 1.69 6.82
CA ILE A 248 -11.18 1.23 6.88
C ILE A 248 -11.08 0.23 8.04
N PHE A 249 -10.55 -0.97 7.77
CA PHE A 249 -10.33 -2.01 8.78
C PHE A 249 -8.84 -2.16 9.11
N SER A 250 -8.49 -2.01 10.38
CA SER A 250 -7.13 -2.28 10.89
C SER A 250 -7.17 -2.78 12.34
N PRO A 251 -6.39 -3.83 12.70
CA PRO A 251 -6.25 -4.32 14.06
C PRO A 251 -5.29 -3.46 14.89
N LEU A 252 -4.49 -2.61 14.24
CA LEU A 252 -3.70 -1.60 14.92
C LEU A 252 -4.69 -0.62 15.56
N LYS A 253 -4.78 -0.64 16.91
CA LYS A 253 -5.24 0.56 17.64
C LYS A 253 -4.54 1.75 16.99
N ARG A 254 -5.25 2.86 16.75
CA ARG A 254 -4.67 4.16 16.40
C ARG A 254 -3.56 4.49 17.41
N ALA A 255 -2.37 3.94 17.24
CA ALA A 255 -1.17 4.35 17.90
C ALA A 255 -0.69 5.50 17.02
N ASP A 256 -1.24 6.69 17.32
CA ASP A 256 -0.74 8.00 16.94
C ASP A 256 0.13 8.06 15.67
N LEU A 257 -0.44 7.71 14.52
CA LEU A 257 -0.07 8.33 13.25
C LEU A 257 -0.85 9.65 13.11
N ARG A 258 -0.69 10.55 14.08
CA ARG A 258 -0.95 12.00 13.89
C ARG A 258 0.27 12.65 13.26
N PHE A 259 0.69 12.12 12.13
CA PHE A 259 1.59 12.78 11.19
C PHE A 259 1.02 12.32 9.86
N ILE A 260 0.04 13.01 9.29
CA ILE A 260 0.25 14.04 8.27
C ILE A 260 -1.04 14.86 8.15
N THR A 261 -0.96 16.14 8.50
CA THR A 261 -1.49 17.29 7.73
C THR A 261 -1.18 18.52 8.56
N GLY A 262 0.01 19.07 8.33
CA GLY A 262 0.34 20.43 8.74
C GLY A 262 -0.56 21.41 8.01
N LYS A 263 -1.77 21.63 8.51
CA LYS A 263 -2.53 22.86 8.33
C LYS A 263 -3.29 23.14 9.61
N VAL A 264 -2.69 24.03 10.40
CA VAL A 264 -3.38 24.79 11.45
C VAL A 264 -4.52 25.55 10.79
N LEU A 265 -5.74 25.00 10.84
CA LEU A 265 -6.94 25.81 10.72
C LEU A 265 -7.22 26.36 12.12
N LYS A 266 -6.80 27.62 12.28
CA LYS A 266 -7.17 28.49 13.38
C LYS A 266 -8.67 28.42 13.61
N SER A 267 -9.01 28.35 14.90
CA SER A 267 -10.26 28.76 15.52
C SER A 267 -11.08 29.76 14.70
N PHE A 268 -12.36 29.47 14.54
CA PHE A 268 -13.40 30.48 14.70
C PHE A 268 -14.48 29.91 15.63
N TYR A 269 -14.97 30.80 16.47
CA TYR A 269 -15.97 30.67 17.54
C TYR A 269 -17.16 29.77 17.22
#